data_AF-A0A3D3EVR3-F1
#
_entry.id   AF-A0A3D3EVR3-F1
#
_cell.length_a   1.000
_cell.length_b   1.000
_cell.length_c   1.000
_cell.angle_alpha   90.00
_cell.angle_beta   90.00
_cell.angle_gamma   90.00
#
_symmetry.space_group_name_H-M   'P 1'
#
loop_
_entity.id
_entity.type
_entity.pdbx_description
1 polymer ?
#
loop_
_entity_poly.entity_id
_entity_poly.type
_entity_poly.pdbx_seq_one_letter_code
_entity_poly.pdbx_strand_id
1 'polypeptide(L)'
;MFFSVPAPQNEPVFTYQPGSTQRQQLQDALQELYGKHFEIPAIIGGEEVFTGSTDHCICPHDHQHKLATYHKTEEKEILRAIDAAVKARKDWEEMPFYHRSAIFLKAAEL
;
A
#
# COMPACT_ATOMS: atom_id res chain seq x y z
N MET A 1 -25.62 -6.41 -21.22
CA MET A 1 -25.26 -7.36 -20.14
C MET A 1 -25.15 -6.53 -18.87
N PHE A 2 -26.04 -6.72 -17.89
CA PHE A 2 -26.02 -5.97 -16.64
C PHE A 2 -25.11 -6.69 -15.65
N PHE A 3 -23.95 -6.09 -15.35
CA PHE A 3 -23.05 -6.58 -14.31
C PHE A 3 -23.46 -5.94 -12.99
N SER A 4 -23.64 -6.76 -11.94
CA SER A 4 -23.96 -6.28 -10.60
C SER A 4 -22.72 -6.40 -9.71
N VAL A 5 -22.39 -5.33 -9.01
CA VAL A 5 -21.39 -5.35 -7.94
C VAL A 5 -22.05 -6.00 -6.71
N PRO A 6 -21.38 -6.92 -5.98
CA PRO A 6 -21.94 -7.51 -4.77
C PRO A 6 -22.25 -6.42 -3.73
N ALA A 7 -23.32 -6.60 -2.97
CA ALA A 7 -23.65 -5.68 -1.89
C ALA A 7 -22.53 -5.72 -0.83
N PRO A 8 -21.96 -4.58 -0.43
CA PRO A 8 -20.88 -4.56 0.55
C PRO A 8 -21.40 -5.01 1.92
N GLN A 9 -20.58 -5.79 2.62
CA GLN A 9 -20.77 -6.12 4.02
C GLN A 9 -19.53 -5.63 4.78
N ASN A 10 -19.72 -5.26 6.05
CA ASN A 10 -18.58 -4.89 6.88
C ASN A 10 -17.69 -6.10 7.12
N GLU A 11 -16.38 -5.90 7.02
CA GLU A 11 -15.39 -6.95 7.31
C GLU A 11 -15.49 -7.37 8.79
N PRO A 12 -15.55 -8.68 9.09
CA PRO A 12 -15.65 -9.16 10.47
C PRO A 12 -14.40 -8.78 11.28
N VAL A 13 -14.62 -8.39 12.53
CA VAL A 13 -13.53 -8.11 13.47
C VAL A 13 -13.09 -9.40 14.14
N PHE A 14 -11.82 -9.76 13.98
CA PHE A 14 -11.23 -10.89 14.69
C PHE A 14 -10.95 -10.55 16.15
N THR A 15 -11.10 -11.55 17.04
CA THR A 15 -10.95 -11.37 18.49
C THR A 15 -9.53 -11.54 19.00
N TYR A 16 -8.64 -12.16 18.20
CA TYR A 16 -7.24 -12.44 18.54
C TYR A 16 -7.04 -13.11 19.92
N GLN A 17 -8.01 -13.95 20.32
CA GLN A 17 -7.96 -14.67 21.59
C GLN A 17 -6.72 -15.59 21.66
N PRO A 18 -6.21 -15.88 22.88
CA PRO A 18 -5.10 -16.82 23.05
C PRO A 18 -5.33 -18.15 22.33
N GLY A 19 -4.35 -18.60 21.55
CA GLY A 19 -4.43 -19.84 20.78
C GLY A 19 -5.17 -19.75 19.44
N SER A 20 -5.76 -18.61 19.07
CA SER A 20 -6.38 -18.43 17.75
C SER A 20 -5.33 -18.35 16.64
N THR A 21 -5.66 -18.86 15.45
CA THR A 21 -4.80 -18.79 14.25
C THR A 21 -4.46 -17.34 13.87
N GLN A 22 -5.44 -16.43 13.95
CA GLN A 22 -5.26 -15.02 13.63
C GLN A 22 -4.24 -14.35 14.56
N ARG A 23 -4.22 -14.73 15.85
CA ARG A 23 -3.22 -14.24 16.79
C ARG A 23 -1.82 -14.75 16.43
N GLN A 24 -1.69 -16.02 16.05
CA GLN A 24 -0.41 -16.58 15.62
C GLN A 24 0.11 -15.84 14.37
N GLN A 25 -0.72 -15.68 13.34
CA GLN A 25 -0.36 -14.95 12.12
C GLN A 25 0.07 -13.51 12.40
N LEU A 26 -0.62 -12.82 13.31
CA LEU A 26 -0.24 -11.48 13.74
C LEU A 26 1.13 -11.46 14.43
N GLN A 27 1.40 -12.44 15.31
CA GLN A 27 2.70 -12.54 15.99
C GLN A 27 3.84 -12.81 15.01
N ASP A 28 3.62 -13.69 14.04
CA ASP A 28 4.60 -14.01 12.99
C ASP A 28 4.90 -12.77 12.13
N ALA A 29 3.86 -12.03 11.70
CA ALA A 29 4.01 -10.80 10.94
C ALA A 29 4.73 -9.70 11.73
N LEU A 30 4.42 -9.55 13.03
CA LEU A 30 5.12 -8.60 13.89
C LEU A 30 6.61 -8.95 14.02
N GLN A 31 6.94 -10.22 14.22
CA GLN A 31 8.33 -10.67 14.29
C GLN A 31 9.06 -10.46 12.97
N GLU A 32 8.41 -10.75 11.84
CA GLU A 32 8.96 -10.53 10.51
C GLU A 32 9.26 -9.05 10.25
N LEU A 33 8.28 -8.18 10.48
CA LEU A 33 8.42 -6.75 10.22
C LEU A 33 9.47 -6.12 11.15
N TYR A 34 9.45 -6.47 12.44
CA TYR A 34 10.42 -5.95 13.41
C TYR A 34 11.84 -6.46 13.17
N GLY A 35 11.99 -7.64 12.56
CA GLY A 35 13.29 -8.22 12.22
C GLY A 35 13.91 -7.72 10.92
N LYS A 36 13.17 -6.93 10.14
CA LYS A 36 13.59 -6.45 8.81
C LYS A 36 13.76 -4.93 8.82
N HIS A 37 14.61 -4.45 7.92
CA HIS A 37 14.69 -3.04 7.57
C HIS A 37 14.27 -2.87 6.12
N PHE A 38 13.34 -1.96 5.85
CA PHE A 38 12.82 -1.73 4.50
C PHE A 38 13.38 -0.44 3.91
N GLU A 39 13.64 -0.45 2.60
CA GLU A 39 13.89 0.76 1.82
C GLU A 39 12.63 1.05 1.00
N ILE A 40 12.04 2.24 1.18
CA ILE A 40 10.75 2.61 0.59
C ILE A 40 11.01 3.67 -0.50
N PRO A 41 10.98 3.30 -1.79
CA PRO A 41 11.10 4.24 -2.89
C PRO A 41 9.81 5.04 -3.07
N ALA A 42 9.90 6.15 -3.80
CA ALA A 42 8.71 6.75 -4.41
C ALA A 42 8.27 5.90 -5.61
N ILE A 43 6.98 5.63 -5.77
CA ILE A 43 6.45 4.93 -6.95
C ILE A 43 5.86 5.96 -7.92
N ILE A 44 6.48 6.11 -9.09
CA ILE A 44 6.07 7.11 -10.09
C ILE A 44 5.82 6.41 -11.41
N GLY A 45 4.57 6.42 -11.89
CA GLY A 45 4.20 5.76 -13.15
C GLY A 45 4.41 4.23 -13.16
N GLY A 46 4.48 3.60 -11.98
CA GLY A 46 4.77 2.17 -11.82
C GLY A 46 6.24 1.83 -11.63
N GLU A 47 7.14 2.82 -11.61
CA GLU A 47 8.58 2.63 -11.39
C GLU A 47 9.00 3.05 -9.99
N GLU A 48 9.95 2.32 -9.41
CA GLU A 48 10.62 2.68 -8.16
C GLU A 48 11.63 3.81 -8.41
N VAL A 49 11.52 4.90 -7.65
CA VAL A 49 12.39 6.06 -7.72
C VAL A 49 13.10 6.27 -6.38
N PHE A 50 14.41 6.03 -6.41
CA PHE A 50 15.31 6.23 -5.28
C PHE A 50 16.01 7.59 -5.44
N THR A 51 15.62 8.56 -4.60
CA THR A 51 16.11 9.95 -4.70
C THR A 51 17.43 10.19 -3.98
N GLY A 52 17.86 9.26 -3.12
CA GLY A 52 18.98 9.45 -2.18
C GLY A 52 18.71 10.47 -1.05
N SER A 53 17.71 11.35 -1.18
CA SER A 53 17.22 12.19 -0.09
C SER A 53 16.30 11.36 0.79
N THR A 54 16.79 10.90 1.93
CA THR A 54 16.09 9.91 2.76
C THR A 54 15.70 10.44 4.14
N ASP A 55 14.73 9.76 4.75
CA ASP A 55 14.41 9.86 6.17
C ASP A 55 13.90 8.50 6.69
N HIS A 56 13.61 8.38 7.98
CA HIS A 56 13.24 7.10 8.58
C HIS A 56 11.78 7.00 8.99
N CYS A 57 11.20 5.81 8.81
CA CYS A 57 9.99 5.39 9.53
C CYS A 57 10.42 4.67 10.81
N ILE A 58 10.00 5.20 11.96
CA ILE A 58 10.34 4.66 13.28
C ILE A 58 9.13 3.96 13.93
N CYS A 59 9.39 3.05 14.86
CA CYS A 59 8.35 2.52 15.73
C CYS A 59 8.01 3.55 16.82
N PRO A 60 6.76 4.07 16.91
CA PRO A 60 6.46 5.12 17.88
C PRO A 60 6.61 4.70 19.36
N HIS A 61 6.46 3.41 19.65
CA HIS A 61 6.64 2.84 20.99
C HIS A 61 8.09 2.43 21.30
N ASP A 62 8.96 2.40 20.29
CA ASP A 62 10.41 2.21 20.41
C ASP A 62 11.11 3.08 19.36
N HIS A 63 11.25 4.37 19.65
CA HIS A 63 11.73 5.36 18.69
C HIS A 63 13.18 5.16 18.24
N GLN A 64 13.94 4.27 18.91
CA GLN A 64 15.29 3.90 18.48
C GLN A 64 15.25 2.88 17.34
N HIS A 65 14.16 2.11 17.22
CA HIS A 65 13.96 1.15 16.16
C HIS A 65 13.50 1.85 14.86
N LYS A 66 14.34 1.79 13.84
CA LYS A 66 14.07 2.28 12.49
C LYS A 66 13.56 1.13 11.62
N LEU A 67 12.24 1.09 11.42
CA LEU A 67 11.58 0.06 10.63
C LEU A 67 11.91 0.20 9.14
N ALA A 68 12.00 1.43 8.64
CA ALA A 68 12.30 1.69 7.23
C ALA A 68 13.08 2.99 7.01
N THR A 69 13.69 3.08 5.84
CA THR A 69 14.24 4.32 5.26
C THR A 69 13.43 4.63 4.00
N TYR A 70 12.83 5.81 3.91
CA TYR A 70 12.02 6.20 2.75
C TYR A 70 12.67 7.34 1.98
N HIS A 71 12.42 7.38 0.68
CA HIS A 71 12.90 8.42 -0.23
C HIS A 71 11.93 9.60 -0.27
N LYS A 72 12.41 10.76 0.15
CA LYS A 72 11.72 12.04 0.01
C LYS A 72 11.77 12.49 -1.45
N THR A 73 10.67 13.03 -1.92
CA THR A 73 10.52 13.57 -3.27
C THR A 73 10.68 15.08 -3.26
N GLU A 74 11.31 15.62 -4.30
CA GLU A 74 11.42 17.06 -4.52
C GLU A 74 10.65 17.46 -5.78
N GLU A 75 10.74 18.74 -6.16
CA GLU A 75 9.98 19.32 -7.28
C GLU A 75 10.07 18.48 -8.56
N LYS A 76 11.27 17.97 -8.88
CA LYS A 76 11.51 17.13 -10.05
C LYS A 76 10.67 15.85 -10.04
N GLU A 77 10.66 15.12 -8.94
CA GLU A 77 9.89 13.88 -8.79
C GLU A 77 8.40 14.17 -8.77
N ILE A 78 7.99 15.27 -8.14
CA ILE A 78 6.58 15.70 -8.11
C ILE A 78 6.07 16.00 -9.52
N LEU A 79 6.82 16.76 -10.33
CA LEU A 79 6.46 17.04 -11.73
C LEU A 79 6.38 15.77 -12.56
N ARG A 80 7.33 14.84 -12.40
CA ARG A 80 7.29 13.52 -13.04
C ARG A 80 6.05 12.72 -12.65
N ALA A 81 5.63 12.78 -11.37
CA ALA A 81 4.43 12.11 -10.89
C ALA A 81 3.16 12.72 -11.48
N ILE A 82 3.09 14.05 -11.62
CA ILE A 82 1.99 14.75 -12.29
C ILE A 82 1.90 14.30 -13.75
N ASP A 83 3.01 14.34 -14.48
CA ASP A 83 3.04 13.96 -15.89
C ASP A 83 2.62 12.49 -16.09
N ALA A 84 3.10 11.58 -15.24
CA ALA A 84 2.73 10.18 -15.27
C ALA A 84 1.22 9.98 -15.02
N ALA A 85 0.66 10.68 -14.03
CA ALA A 85 -0.76 10.62 -13.71
C ALA A 85 -1.63 11.19 -14.85
N VAL A 86 -1.24 12.34 -15.42
CA VAL A 86 -1.95 12.96 -16.55
C VAL A 86 -1.91 12.06 -17.78
N LYS A 87 -0.77 11.42 -18.06
CA LYS A 87 -0.61 10.46 -19.16
C LYS A 87 -1.53 9.25 -18.99
N ALA A 88 -1.62 8.69 -17.78
CA ALA A 88 -2.47 7.54 -17.48
C ALA A 88 -3.98 7.87 -17.40
N ARG A 89 -4.33 9.15 -17.24
CA ARG A 89 -5.71 9.60 -16.99
C ARG A 89 -6.70 9.08 -18.02
N LYS A 90 -6.38 9.23 -19.31
CA LYS A 90 -7.31 8.89 -20.39
C LYS A 90 -7.65 7.40 -20.38
N ASP A 91 -6.64 6.56 -20.28
CA ASP A 91 -6.82 5.10 -20.26
C ASP A 91 -7.62 4.65 -19.03
N TRP A 92 -7.37 5.27 -17.87
CA TRP A 92 -8.13 5.00 -16.66
C TRP A 92 -9.59 5.47 -16.75
N GLU A 93 -9.83 6.65 -17.33
CA GLU A 93 -11.16 7.23 -17.49
C GLU A 93 -12.02 6.43 -18.47
N GLU A 94 -11.42 6.01 -19.59
CA GLU A 94 -12.06 5.20 -20.62
C GLU A 94 -12.31 3.75 -20.17
N MET A 95 -11.61 3.29 -19.11
CA MET A 95 -11.83 1.97 -18.54
C MET A 95 -13.29 1.85 -18.03
N PRO A 96 -14.05 0.83 -18.50
CA PRO A 96 -15.40 0.60 -18.03
C PRO A 96 -15.45 0.48 -16.51
N PHE A 97 -16.49 1.07 -15.91
CA PHE A 97 -16.67 1.12 -14.45
C PHE A 97 -16.45 -0.25 -13.78
N TYR A 98 -16.97 -1.31 -14.38
CA TYR A 98 -16.83 -2.66 -13.84
C TYR A 98 -15.36 -3.10 -13.72
N HIS A 99 -14.53 -2.85 -14.74
CA HIS A 99 -13.11 -3.20 -14.68
C HIS A 99 -12.36 -2.38 -13.64
N ARG A 100 -12.68 -1.08 -13.50
CA ARG A 100 -12.14 -0.27 -12.41
C ARG A 100 -12.55 -0.79 -11.04
N SER A 101 -13.83 -1.14 -10.86
CA SER A 101 -14.33 -1.69 -9.61
C SER A 101 -13.69 -3.02 -9.24
N ALA A 102 -13.38 -3.86 -10.24
CA ALA A 102 -12.75 -5.16 -10.02
C ALA A 102 -11.35 -5.05 -9.39
N ILE A 103 -10.61 -3.98 -9.67
CA ILE A 103 -9.31 -3.72 -9.06
C ILE A 103 -9.47 -3.53 -7.54
N PHE A 104 -10.45 -2.73 -7.12
CA PHE A 104 -10.72 -2.49 -5.70
C PHE A 104 -11.33 -3.72 -5.01
N LEU A 105 -12.22 -4.44 -5.68
CA LEU A 105 -12.78 -5.68 -5.15
C LEU A 105 -11.70 -6.74 -4.94
N LYS A 106 -10.74 -6.84 -5.85
CA LYS A 106 -9.61 -7.75 -5.67
C LYS A 106 -8.69 -7.29 -4.54
N ALA A 107 -8.42 -6.00 -4.44
CA ALA A 107 -7.61 -5.44 -3.35
C ALA A 107 -8.25 -5.64 -1.96
N ALA A 108 -9.58 -5.73 -1.86
CA ALA A 108 -10.27 -6.02 -0.61
C ALA A 108 -10.19 -7.50 -0.18
N GLU A 109 -9.91 -8.42 -1.12
CA GLU A 109 -9.78 -9.86 -0.85
C GLU A 109 -8.33 -10.28 -0.51
N LEU A 110 -7.34 -9.51 -0.98
CA LEU A 110 -5.90 -9.79 -0.81
C LEU A 110 -5.42 -9.48 0.61
#